data_AF-A0A3B9MXI2-F1
#
_entry.id   AF-A0A3B9MXI2-F1
#
_cell.length_a   1.000
_cell.length_b   1.000
_cell.length_c   1.000
_cell.angle_alpha   90.00
_cell.angle_beta   90.00
_cell.angle_gamma   90.00
#
_symmetry.space_group_name_H-M   'P 1'
#
loop_
_entity.id
_entity.type
_entity.pdbx_description
1 polymer ?
#
loop_
_entity_poly.entity_id
_entity_poly.type
_entity_poly.pdbx_seq_one_letter_code
_entity_poly.pdbx_strand_id
1 'polypeptide(L)'
;MRTSLNFEDKSTKELISKLNFEFFLNQNIDKENYSKESISDIEKEFEICQRELKNKSKANRNQFYFYAEGQVRKMFIGGFLPALFELDESRSHTITDFKAVGESWAYFQYWSDKYRKKLRKEKLWVNFVRVGSILAFILTALKLYEILTKP
;
A
#
# COMPACT_ATOMS: atom_id res chain seq x y z
N MET A 1 2.21 -21.54 -7.35
CA MET A 1 0.83 -21.45 -6.80
C MET A 1 0.08 -20.35 -7.55
N ARG A 2 -1.08 -20.60 -8.21
CA ARG A 2 -1.90 -19.51 -8.78
C ARG A 2 -2.56 -18.75 -7.64
N THR A 3 -2.09 -17.55 -7.33
CA THR A 3 -2.74 -16.71 -6.32
C THR A 3 -4.10 -16.23 -6.86
N SER A 4 -5.20 -16.70 -6.27
CA SER A 4 -6.57 -16.23 -6.57
C SER A 4 -6.87 -14.86 -5.92
N LEU A 5 -5.84 -14.04 -5.75
CA LEU A 5 -5.95 -12.78 -5.04
C LEU A 5 -6.72 -11.78 -5.90
N ASN A 6 -7.83 -11.28 -5.37
CA ASN A 6 -8.57 -10.20 -6.00
C ASN A 6 -8.01 -8.86 -5.49
N PHE A 7 -7.55 -8.00 -6.40
CA PHE A 7 -7.05 -6.67 -6.03
C PHE A 7 -8.10 -5.84 -5.31
N GLU A 8 -9.40 -6.00 -5.62
CA GLU A 8 -10.45 -5.18 -4.99
C GLU A 8 -10.71 -5.54 -3.53
N ASP A 9 -10.32 -6.74 -3.09
CA ASP A 9 -10.50 -7.17 -1.72
C ASP A 9 -9.63 -6.33 -0.78
N LYS A 10 -10.24 -5.83 0.30
CA LYS A 10 -9.55 -5.01 1.30
C LYS A 10 -8.32 -5.74 1.87
N SER A 11 -8.44 -7.03 2.18
CA SER A 11 -7.33 -7.85 2.69
C SER A 11 -6.14 -7.90 1.73
N THR A 12 -6.40 -8.03 0.42
CA THR A 12 -5.37 -8.02 -0.62
C THR A 12 -4.69 -6.66 -0.70
N LYS A 13 -5.44 -5.55 -0.73
CA LYS A 13 -4.86 -4.19 -0.73
C LYS A 13 -4.03 -3.94 0.53
N GLU A 14 -4.50 -4.40 1.69
CA GLU A 14 -3.75 -4.32 2.94
C GLU A 14 -2.44 -5.10 2.89
N LEU A 15 -2.47 -6.33 2.39
CA LEU A 15 -1.27 -7.16 2.21
C LEU A 15 -0.28 -6.48 1.29
N ILE A 16 -0.71 -6.11 0.07
CA ILE A 16 0.12 -5.46 -0.95
C ILE A 16 0.73 -4.18 -0.39
N SER A 17 -0.03 -3.36 0.33
CA SER A 17 0.46 -2.09 0.89
C SER A 17 1.57 -2.24 1.94
N LYS A 18 1.75 -3.45 2.50
CA LYS A 18 2.79 -3.76 3.48
C LYS A 18 4.06 -4.33 2.84
N LEU A 19 3.99 -4.80 1.59
CA LEU A 19 5.15 -5.34 0.87
C LEU A 19 6.14 -4.21 0.54
N ASN A 20 7.43 -4.56 0.55
CA ASN A 20 8.52 -3.64 0.24
C ASN A 20 8.99 -3.87 -1.20
N PHE A 21 8.56 -3.02 -2.12
CA PHE A 21 8.93 -3.13 -3.53
C PHE A 21 10.43 -3.11 -3.76
N GLU A 22 11.15 -2.22 -3.07
CA GLU A 22 12.61 -2.07 -3.20
C GLU A 22 13.33 -3.37 -2.82
N PHE A 23 12.88 -4.02 -1.74
CA PHE A 23 13.46 -5.29 -1.30
C PHE A 23 13.33 -6.38 -2.36
N PHE A 24 12.12 -6.57 -2.92
CA PHE A 24 11.88 -7.58 -3.96
C PHE A 24 12.57 -7.23 -5.28
N LEU A 25 12.65 -5.95 -5.61
CA LEU A 25 13.40 -5.47 -6.76
C LEU A 25 14.89 -5.80 -6.63
N ASN A 26 15.49 -5.55 -5.48
CA ASN A 26 16.90 -5.86 -5.23
C ASN A 26 17.17 -7.36 -5.31
N GLN A 27 16.28 -8.19 -4.73
CA GLN A 27 16.37 -9.64 -4.88
C GLN A 27 16.31 -10.09 -6.35
N ASN A 28 15.45 -9.47 -7.15
CA ASN A 28 15.35 -9.75 -8.58
C ASN A 28 16.63 -9.34 -9.33
N ILE A 29 17.16 -8.14 -9.03
CA ILE A 29 18.42 -7.64 -9.60
C ILE A 29 19.56 -8.60 -9.32
N ASP A 30 19.69 -9.06 -8.08
CA ASP A 30 20.76 -9.99 -7.67
C ASP A 30 20.64 -11.35 -8.37
N LYS A 31 19.41 -11.85 -8.53
CA LYS A 31 19.14 -13.15 -9.18
C LYS A 31 19.42 -13.13 -10.68
N GLU A 32 19.02 -12.07 -11.35
CA GLU A 32 19.11 -11.95 -12.82
C GLU A 32 20.43 -11.29 -13.27
N ASN A 33 21.27 -10.82 -12.33
CA ASN A 33 22.58 -10.22 -12.57
C ASN A 33 22.55 -9.04 -13.57
N TYR A 34 21.61 -8.10 -13.40
CA TYR A 34 21.52 -6.94 -14.29
C TYR A 34 22.76 -6.04 -14.24
N SER A 35 23.01 -5.29 -15.32
CA SER A 35 24.14 -4.37 -15.38
C SER A 35 23.95 -3.16 -14.46
N LYS A 36 25.08 -2.53 -14.08
CA LYS A 36 25.05 -1.29 -13.29
C LYS A 36 24.34 -0.15 -14.01
N GLU A 37 24.41 -0.09 -15.34
CA GLU A 37 23.65 0.91 -16.10
C GLU A 37 22.14 0.69 -15.94
N SER A 38 21.66 -0.54 -16.08
CA SER A 38 20.25 -0.90 -15.92
C SER A 38 19.71 -0.57 -14.53
N ILE A 39 20.48 -0.85 -13.48
CA ILE A 39 20.12 -0.50 -12.09
C ILE A 39 20.01 1.03 -11.95
N SER A 40 21.01 1.76 -12.47
CA SER A 40 21.01 3.22 -12.43
C SER A 40 19.82 3.83 -13.17
N ASP A 41 19.36 3.21 -14.26
CA ASP A 41 18.19 3.66 -15.00
C ASP A 41 16.90 3.50 -14.18
N ILE A 42 16.74 2.39 -13.43
CA ILE A 42 15.60 2.21 -12.53
C ILE A 42 15.58 3.33 -11.47
N GLU A 43 16.71 3.55 -10.80
CA GLU A 43 16.83 4.53 -9.71
C GLU A 43 16.56 5.95 -10.19
N LYS A 44 17.16 6.35 -11.32
CA LYS A 44 16.94 7.68 -11.92
C LYS A 44 15.48 7.90 -12.27
N GLU A 45 14.86 6.93 -12.95
CA GLU A 45 13.46 7.07 -13.37
C GLU A 45 12.53 7.12 -12.15
N PHE A 46 12.80 6.32 -11.13
CA PHE A 46 12.09 6.37 -9.87
C PHE A 46 12.17 7.74 -9.19
N GLU A 47 13.37 8.35 -9.10
CA GLU A 47 13.55 9.69 -8.51
C GLU A 47 12.85 10.80 -9.31
N ILE A 48 12.91 10.72 -10.64
CA ILE A 48 12.20 11.63 -11.54
C ILE A 48 10.69 11.51 -11.29
N CYS A 49 10.16 10.30 -11.39
CA CYS A 49 8.76 10.01 -11.18
C CYS A 49 8.30 10.47 -9.79
N GLN A 50 9.01 10.15 -8.70
CA GLN A 50 8.67 10.61 -7.36
C GLN A 50 8.46 12.13 -7.26
N ARG A 51 9.37 12.91 -7.85
CA ARG A 51 9.28 14.37 -7.88
C ARG A 51 8.03 14.82 -8.65
N GLU A 52 7.75 14.18 -9.79
CA GLU A 52 6.55 14.47 -10.57
C GLU A 52 5.26 14.11 -9.82
N LEU A 53 5.19 12.93 -9.20
CA LEU A 53 4.01 12.49 -8.43
C LEU A 53 3.75 13.45 -7.27
N LYS A 54 4.79 13.94 -6.60
CA LYS A 54 4.67 14.95 -5.54
C LYS A 54 4.09 16.26 -6.08
N ASN A 55 4.45 16.68 -7.29
CA ASN A 55 3.90 17.88 -7.90
C ASN A 55 2.47 17.69 -8.41
N LYS A 56 2.20 16.61 -9.16
CA LYS A 56 0.87 16.24 -9.68
C LYS A 56 -0.15 16.08 -8.55
N SER A 57 0.25 15.47 -7.43
CA SER A 57 -0.65 15.28 -6.28
C SER A 57 -0.99 16.56 -5.51
N LYS A 58 -0.26 17.68 -5.68
CA LYS A 58 -0.58 18.95 -4.99
C LYS A 58 -1.88 19.56 -5.51
N ALA A 59 -2.16 19.45 -6.80
CA ALA A 59 -3.33 20.05 -7.43
C ALA A 59 -4.64 19.36 -7.00
N ASN A 60 -4.70 18.03 -7.06
CA ASN A 60 -5.86 17.27 -6.61
C ASN A 60 -5.44 15.93 -5.97
N ARG A 61 -5.32 15.94 -4.64
CA ARG A 61 -4.82 14.79 -3.87
C ARG A 61 -5.70 13.55 -3.98
N ASN A 62 -7.03 13.72 -3.99
CA ASN A 62 -7.96 12.60 -3.96
C ASN A 62 -8.04 11.93 -5.33
N GLN A 63 -8.22 12.72 -6.39
CA GLN A 63 -8.24 12.19 -7.75
C GLN A 63 -6.93 11.49 -8.10
N PHE A 64 -5.80 12.09 -7.71
CA PHE A 64 -4.49 11.51 -7.95
C PHE A 64 -4.27 10.22 -7.17
N TYR A 65 -4.77 10.12 -5.94
CA TYR A 65 -4.74 8.87 -5.18
C TYR A 65 -5.46 7.74 -5.92
N PHE A 66 -6.66 7.99 -6.46
CA PHE A 66 -7.40 6.98 -7.23
C PHE A 66 -6.71 6.62 -8.55
N TYR A 67 -6.06 7.60 -9.20
CA TYR A 67 -5.23 7.34 -10.37
C TYR A 67 -4.05 6.42 -10.03
N ALA A 68 -3.32 6.71 -8.94
CA ALA A 68 -2.22 5.86 -8.48
C ALA A 68 -2.70 4.45 -8.08
N GLU A 69 -3.85 4.34 -7.41
CA GLU A 69 -4.48 3.03 -7.13
C GLU A 69 -4.80 2.26 -8.42
N GLY A 70 -5.30 2.95 -9.46
CA GLY A 70 -5.51 2.37 -10.78
C GLY A 70 -4.22 1.87 -11.45
N GLN A 71 -3.10 2.56 -11.27
CA GLN A 71 -1.81 2.08 -11.75
C GLN A 71 -1.37 0.82 -11.00
N VAL A 72 -1.46 0.80 -9.67
CA VAL A 72 -1.13 -0.40 -8.87
C VAL A 72 -2.04 -1.57 -9.24
N ARG A 73 -3.32 -1.32 -9.48
CA ARG A 73 -4.27 -2.32 -9.98
C ARG A 73 -3.82 -2.91 -11.32
N LYS A 74 -3.41 -2.07 -12.27
CA LYS A 74 -2.89 -2.51 -13.57
C LYS A 74 -1.62 -3.35 -13.40
N MET A 75 -0.69 -2.92 -12.56
CA MET A 75 0.51 -3.70 -12.26
C MET A 75 0.17 -5.06 -11.63
N PHE A 76 -0.85 -5.11 -10.77
CA PHE A 76 -1.28 -6.35 -10.13
C PHE A 76 -1.99 -7.29 -11.11
N ILE A 77 -2.98 -6.81 -11.86
CA ILE A 77 -3.76 -7.62 -12.81
C ILE A 77 -2.91 -8.02 -14.03
N GLY A 78 -2.08 -7.11 -14.52
CA GLY A 78 -1.07 -7.39 -15.55
C GLY A 78 -0.01 -8.39 -15.07
N GLY A 79 0.08 -8.60 -13.76
CA GLY A 79 0.91 -9.59 -13.08
C GLY A 79 2.37 -9.21 -12.91
N PHE A 80 2.70 -7.93 -13.11
CA PHE A 80 4.00 -7.38 -12.76
C PHE A 80 4.26 -7.47 -11.25
N LEU A 81 3.32 -7.01 -10.41
CA LEU A 81 3.48 -7.12 -8.94
C LEU A 81 3.46 -8.59 -8.47
N PRO A 82 2.54 -9.45 -8.93
CA PRO A 82 2.61 -10.88 -8.63
C PRO A 82 3.94 -11.54 -9.00
N ALA A 83 4.50 -11.22 -10.17
CA ALA A 83 5.82 -11.73 -10.55
C ALA A 83 6.91 -11.18 -9.65
N LEU A 84 6.98 -9.86 -9.46
CA LEU A 84 8.03 -9.22 -8.67
C LEU A 84 8.01 -9.67 -7.19
N PHE A 85 6.82 -9.81 -6.60
CA PHE A 85 6.65 -10.24 -5.22
C PHE A 85 6.62 -11.76 -5.05
N GLU A 86 6.94 -12.52 -6.10
CA GLU A 86 6.95 -13.98 -6.10
C GLU A 86 5.62 -14.60 -5.63
N LEU A 87 4.50 -13.91 -5.87
CA LEU A 87 3.15 -14.38 -5.57
C LEU A 87 2.62 -15.35 -6.64
N ASP A 88 3.29 -15.40 -7.81
CA ASP A 88 2.95 -16.25 -8.94
C ASP A 88 4.23 -16.83 -9.57
N GLU A 89 4.58 -18.05 -9.21
CA GLU A 89 5.76 -18.80 -9.70
C GLU A 89 5.72 -19.08 -11.21
N SER A 90 4.57 -18.88 -11.88
CA SER A 90 4.43 -19.21 -13.31
C SER A 90 4.88 -18.10 -14.26
N ARG A 91 5.24 -16.92 -13.73
CA ARG A 91 5.60 -15.75 -14.54
C ARG A 91 7.11 -15.52 -14.54
N SER A 92 7.64 -15.12 -15.70
CA SER A 92 9.03 -14.66 -15.80
C SER A 92 9.22 -13.43 -14.92
N HIS A 93 10.31 -13.43 -14.16
CA HIS A 93 10.71 -12.34 -13.28
C HIS A 93 11.70 -11.39 -13.97
N THR A 94 12.05 -11.65 -15.23
CA THR A 94 13.08 -10.88 -15.94
C THR A 94 12.53 -9.52 -16.36
N ILE A 95 13.22 -8.46 -15.95
CA ILE A 95 12.93 -7.08 -16.27
C ILE A 95 13.57 -6.74 -17.60
N THR A 96 12.75 -6.34 -18.56
CA THR A 96 13.22 -5.90 -19.89
C THR A 96 13.14 -4.38 -20.08
N ASP A 97 12.31 -3.70 -19.28
CA ASP A 97 12.12 -2.25 -19.32
C ASP A 97 12.38 -1.63 -17.94
N PHE A 98 13.64 -1.24 -17.73
CA PHE A 98 14.15 -0.69 -16.47
C PHE A 98 13.49 0.65 -16.09
N LYS A 99 13.16 1.48 -17.09
CA LYS A 99 12.49 2.77 -16.85
C LYS A 99 11.06 2.55 -16.36
N ALA A 100 10.29 1.70 -17.05
CA ALA A 100 8.93 1.38 -16.63
C ALA A 100 8.88 0.78 -15.21
N VAL A 101 9.92 0.05 -14.80
CA VAL A 101 10.04 -0.45 -13.41
C VAL A 101 10.24 0.69 -12.41
N GLY A 102 11.11 1.65 -12.70
CA GLY A 102 11.30 2.83 -11.84
C GLY A 102 10.01 3.65 -11.68
N GLU A 103 9.27 3.86 -12.77
CA GLU A 103 7.95 4.50 -12.74
C GLU A 103 6.95 3.70 -11.89
N SER A 104 6.87 2.39 -12.12
CA SER A 104 5.98 1.48 -11.40
C SER A 104 6.26 1.48 -9.90
N TRP A 105 7.54 1.47 -9.52
CA TRP A 105 7.99 1.57 -8.13
C TRP A 105 7.49 2.87 -7.49
N ALA A 106 7.64 4.01 -8.18
CA ALA A 106 7.21 5.31 -7.67
C ALA A 106 5.69 5.37 -7.42
N TYR A 107 4.88 4.87 -8.35
CA TYR A 107 3.42 4.79 -8.17
C TYR A 107 3.02 3.86 -7.03
N PHE A 108 3.66 2.69 -6.95
CA PHE A 108 3.42 1.73 -5.87
C PHE A 108 3.73 2.33 -4.50
N GLN A 109 4.87 2.99 -4.36
CA GLN A 109 5.26 3.61 -3.09
C GLN A 109 4.31 4.75 -2.70
N TYR A 110 3.94 5.60 -3.66
CA TYR A 110 2.97 6.67 -3.40
C TYR A 110 1.64 6.11 -2.88
N TRP A 111 1.09 5.11 -3.58
CA TRP A 111 -0.18 4.51 -3.21
C TRP A 111 -0.09 3.79 -1.86
N SER A 112 0.93 2.96 -1.64
CA SER A 112 1.09 2.17 -0.41
C SER A 112 1.26 3.07 0.82
N ASP A 113 1.98 4.18 0.73
CA ASP A 113 2.10 5.17 1.81
C ASP A 113 0.75 5.80 2.17
N LYS A 114 -0.04 6.15 1.17
CA LYS A 114 -1.37 6.74 1.37
C LYS A 114 -2.33 5.71 1.95
N TYR A 115 -2.30 4.48 1.43
CA TYR A 115 -3.16 3.39 1.90
C TYR A 115 -2.82 3.02 3.35
N ARG A 116 -1.54 2.86 3.69
CA ARG A 116 -1.11 2.63 5.08
C ARG A 116 -1.55 3.74 6.02
N LYS A 117 -1.52 5.01 5.60
CA LYS A 117 -2.05 6.13 6.39
C LYS A 117 -3.57 6.02 6.59
N LYS A 118 -4.32 5.60 5.57
CA LYS A 118 -5.76 5.32 5.67
C LYS A 118 -6.04 4.22 6.69
N LEU A 119 -5.33 3.08 6.60
CA LEU A 119 -5.47 1.97 7.55
C LEU A 119 -5.19 2.37 9.00
N ARG A 120 -4.15 3.19 9.23
CA ARG A 120 -3.86 3.72 10.58
C ARG A 120 -5.01 4.56 11.12
N LYS A 121 -5.61 5.43 10.29
CA LYS A 121 -6.77 6.24 10.69
C LYS A 121 -7.98 5.37 11.04
N GLU A 122 -8.26 4.35 10.23
CA GLU A 122 -9.34 3.39 10.51
C GLU A 122 -9.10 2.66 11.84
N LYS A 123 -7.88 2.19 12.09
CA LYS A 123 -7.52 1.52 13.34
C LYS A 123 -7.65 2.45 14.56
N LEU A 124 -7.22 3.71 14.43
CA LEU A 124 -7.39 4.71 15.48
C LEU A 124 -8.86 5.00 15.76
N TRP A 125 -9.69 5.07 14.72
CA TRP A 125 -11.13 5.27 14.87
C TRP A 125 -11.80 4.11 15.62
N VAL A 126 -11.49 2.87 15.26
CA VAL A 126 -11.99 1.68 15.97
C VAL A 126 -11.59 1.71 17.44
N ASN A 127 -10.34 2.07 17.72
CA ASN A 127 -9.87 2.21 19.09
C ASN A 127 -10.62 3.31 19.86
N PHE A 128 -10.86 4.47 19.22
CA PHE A 128 -11.59 5.57 19.82
C PHE A 128 -13.04 5.17 20.17
N VAL A 129 -13.74 4.53 19.23
CA VAL A 129 -15.10 4.02 19.46
C VAL A 129 -15.12 3.03 20.62
N ARG A 130 -14.17 2.08 20.66
CA ARG A 130 -14.06 1.10 21.74
C ARG A 130 -13.87 1.75 23.11
N VAL A 131 -12.97 2.73 23.20
CA VAL A 131 -12.74 3.48 24.46
C VAL A 131 -14.00 4.26 24.86
N GLY A 132 -14.66 4.92 23.90
CA GLY A 132 -15.93 5.62 24.14
C GLY A 132 -17.03 4.69 24.65
N SER A 133 -17.17 3.49 24.08
CA SER A 133 -18.15 2.49 24.54
C SER A 133 -17.89 2.01 25.96
N ILE A 134 -16.62 1.79 26.33
CA ILE A 134 -16.24 1.40 27.70
C ILE A 134 -16.57 2.53 28.69
N LEU A 135 -16.24 3.78 28.35
CA LEU A 135 -16.56 4.94 29.18
C LEU A 135 -18.07 5.12 29.35
N ALA A 136 -18.85 4.95 28.28
CA ALA A 136 -20.30 5.00 28.34
C ALA A 136 -20.85 3.95 29.31
N PHE A 137 -20.36 2.71 29.23
CA PHE A 137 -20.76 1.64 30.14
C PHE A 137 -20.47 1.98 31.61
N ILE A 138 -19.27 2.49 31.90
CA ILE A 138 -18.88 2.92 33.26
C ILE A 138 -19.79 4.06 33.76
N LEU A 139 -20.06 5.07 32.92
CA LEU A 139 -20.92 6.19 33.27
C LEU A 139 -22.36 5.74 33.52
N THR A 140 -22.89 4.82 32.70
CA THR A 140 -24.21 4.24 32.91
C THR A 140 -24.27 3.49 34.24
N ALA A 141 -23.26 2.68 34.57
CA ALA A 141 -23.19 1.96 35.85
C ALA A 141 -23.15 2.92 37.06
N LEU A 142 -22.32 3.96 37.00
CA LEU A 142 -22.24 5.00 38.04
C LEU A 142 -23.58 5.73 38.21
N LYS A 143 -24.26 6.04 37.09
CA LYS A 143 -25.56 6.72 37.14
C LYS A 143 -26.66 5.84 37.72
N LEU A 144 -26.66 4.55 37.37
CA LEU A 144 -27.56 3.55 37.94
C LEU A 144 -27.36 3.43 39.45
N TYR A 145 -26.11 3.38 39.89
CA TYR A 145 -25.78 3.36 41.32
C TYR A 145 -26.32 4.62 42.03
N GLU A 146 -26.08 5.82 41.49
CA GLU A 146 -26.58 7.08 42.06
C GLU A 146 -28.11 7.08 42.22
N ILE A 147 -28.84 6.57 41.22
CA ILE A 147 -30.31 6.48 41.26
C ILE A 147 -30.77 5.48 42.32
N LEU A 148 -30.11 4.32 42.43
CA LEU A 148 -30.49 3.27 43.38
C LEU A 148 -30.12 3.61 44.84
N THR A 149 -29.10 4.45 45.06
CA THR A 149 -28.69 4.88 46.40
C THR A 149 -29.26 6.22 46.83
N LYS A 150 -30.04 6.90 45.97
CA LYS A 150 -30.77 8.10 46.35
C LYS A 150 -31.95 7.71 47.26
N PRO A 151 -32.07 8.28 48.46
CA PRO A 151 -33.15 7.97 49.41
C PRO A 151 -34.52 8.44 48.90
#